data_AF-A0AAV4GJT8-F1
#
_entry.id   AF-A0AAV4GJT8-F1
#
_cell.length_a   1.000
_cell.length_b   1.000
_cell.length_c   1.000
_cell.angle_alpha   90.00
_cell.angle_beta   90.00
_cell.angle_gamma   90.00
#
_symmetry.space_group_name_H-M   'P 1'
#
loop_
_entity.id
_entity.type
_entity.pdbx_description
1 polymer ?
#
loop_
_entity_poly.entity_id
_entity_poly.type
_entity_poly.pdbx_seq_one_letter_code
_entity_poly.pdbx_strand_id
1 'polypeptide(L)'
;MSSVSVKNFENDERLHIHLQLTTNVLLSACAAPSTSNSSFVKFTLSRLKTEELKLAIDRLRLNLNKKQSKKSKKKVKTQSAETLKTKEVEDESFIPIEILHNGTVLDQTVVNELAWVDGALLKVGDEKILISFNTPCVQLDKLPATILEGCPLFPGAQVDFTTQDQCQFFWKAFDKKDIDKIKMQISRETVDLEGTIQSDSFTPQSNDVGKYVLLACIPQRGHTVKGKLEAVVSNVAVTKGPGFCPFETRHKQTKSYSESGSFRVLTYNLLAEVYSDTDFSRDHLFHYCPPEFLTMDYRKHLLLKEIVAKDSGRHSE
;
A
#
# COMPACT_ATOMS: atom_id res chain seq x y z
N MET A 1 7.92 -6.92 14.05
CA MET A 1 9.24 -6.45 14.52
C MET A 1 9.30 -4.93 14.39
N SER A 2 10.29 -4.28 14.99
CA SER A 2 10.49 -2.85 14.75
C SER A 2 10.94 -2.61 13.30
N SER A 3 10.58 -1.47 12.71
CA SER A 3 10.98 -1.09 11.35
C SER A 3 11.19 0.41 11.23
N VAL A 4 12.07 0.79 10.31
CA VAL A 4 12.34 2.18 9.93
C VAL A 4 12.33 2.26 8.42
N SER A 5 11.54 3.17 7.87
CA SER A 5 11.52 3.47 6.44
C SER A 5 11.72 4.95 6.20
N VAL A 6 12.53 5.29 5.21
CA VAL A 6 12.86 6.66 4.84
C VAL A 6 12.51 6.85 3.37
N LYS A 7 11.67 7.84 3.07
CA LYS A 7 11.42 8.29 1.71
C LYS A 7 12.11 9.64 1.48
N ASN A 8 12.94 9.68 0.45
CA ASN A 8 13.65 10.84 -0.06
C ASN A 8 13.22 11.06 -1.51
N PHE A 9 12.32 12.01 -1.73
CA PHE A 9 11.91 12.43 -3.06
C PHE A 9 12.86 13.53 -3.57
N GLU A 10 13.19 13.50 -4.86
CA GLU A 10 14.14 14.46 -5.46
C GLU A 10 13.64 15.91 -5.33
N ASN A 11 12.35 16.14 -5.55
CA ASN A 11 11.73 17.47 -5.53
C ASN A 11 11.21 17.90 -4.14
N ASP A 12 11.56 17.18 -3.08
CA ASP A 12 11.18 17.52 -1.71
C ASP A 12 12.45 17.85 -0.91
N GLU A 13 12.47 18.99 -0.22
CA GLU A 13 13.59 19.37 0.65
C GLU A 13 13.61 18.56 1.96
N ARG A 14 12.58 17.75 2.21
CA ARG A 14 12.40 16.98 3.43
C ARG A 14 12.50 15.47 3.19
N LEU A 15 13.06 14.79 4.19
CA LEU A 15 12.98 13.35 4.34
C LEU A 15 11.70 13.00 5.11
N HIS A 16 10.99 11.98 4.63
CA HIS A 16 9.84 11.38 5.33
C HIS A 16 10.29 10.10 6.03
N ILE A 17 10.44 10.17 7.34
CA ILE A 17 10.96 9.08 8.16
C ILE A 17 9.81 8.48 8.97
N HIS A 18 9.48 7.23 8.68
CA HIS A 18 8.46 6.47 9.40
C HIS A 18 9.10 5.37 10.24
N LEU A 19 8.75 5.31 11.52
CA LEU A 19 9.24 4.32 12.46
C LEU A 19 8.06 3.58 13.07
N GLN A 20 8.19 2.25 13.16
CA GLN A 20 7.31 1.41 13.97
C GLN A 20 8.19 0.66 14.96
N LEU A 21 8.11 1.00 16.25
CA LEU A 21 8.94 0.39 17.29
C LEU A 21 8.11 -0.55 18.16
N THR A 22 8.67 -1.70 18.53
CA THR A 22 8.03 -2.59 19.50
C THR A 22 8.00 -1.95 20.89
N THR A 23 6.93 -2.20 21.64
CA THR A 23 6.77 -1.60 22.97
C THR A 23 7.83 -2.05 23.98
N ASN A 24 8.43 -3.22 23.79
CA ASN A 24 9.49 -3.73 24.69
C ASN A 24 10.74 -2.86 24.64
N VAL A 25 11.01 -2.20 23.51
CA VAL A 25 12.12 -1.23 23.35
C VAL A 25 11.92 0.00 24.25
N LEU A 26 10.68 0.28 24.66
CA LEU A 26 10.33 1.37 25.55
C LEU A 26 10.35 0.99 27.03
N LEU A 27 10.54 -0.28 27.36
CA LEU A 27 10.60 -0.77 28.73
C LEU A 27 12.08 -1.05 29.05
N SER A 28 12.59 -0.41 30.10
CA SER A 28 13.91 -0.72 30.66
C SER A 28 14.09 -2.24 30.85
N ALA A 29 15.31 -2.73 30.63
CA ALA A 29 15.74 -4.13 30.50
C ALA A 29 15.43 -5.07 31.69
N CYS A 30 14.63 -4.66 32.68
CA CYS A 30 14.37 -5.40 33.92
C CYS A 30 13.04 -6.16 33.96
N ALA A 31 12.24 -6.20 32.88
CA ALA A 31 10.95 -6.89 32.87
C ALA A 31 11.00 -8.22 32.09
N ALA A 32 10.74 -9.33 32.79
CA ALA A 32 10.66 -10.66 32.22
C ALA A 32 9.70 -10.71 31.00
N PRO A 33 10.01 -11.55 29.98
CA PRO A 33 9.19 -11.65 28.78
C PRO A 33 7.84 -12.27 29.14
N SER A 34 6.82 -11.43 29.29
CA SER A 34 5.44 -11.89 29.31
C SER A 34 4.96 -12.04 27.87
N THR A 35 4.41 -13.19 27.56
CA THR A 35 3.63 -13.50 26.36
C THR A 35 2.41 -12.57 26.29
N SER A 36 2.60 -11.36 25.78
CA SER A 36 1.52 -10.40 25.57
C SER A 36 1.67 -9.76 24.20
N ASN A 37 0.52 -9.63 23.50
CA ASN A 37 0.38 -8.99 22.20
C ASN A 37 1.39 -7.85 21.99
N SER A 38 2.32 -8.02 21.04
CA SER A 38 3.33 -7.01 20.73
C SER A 38 2.64 -5.75 20.23
N SER A 39 2.42 -4.79 21.12
CA SER A 39 1.92 -3.48 20.73
C SER A 39 3.07 -2.68 20.13
N PHE A 40 2.79 -1.96 19.04
CA PHE A 40 3.77 -1.12 18.36
C PHE A 40 3.47 0.36 18.59
N VAL A 41 4.50 1.19 18.59
CA VAL A 41 4.37 2.64 18.57
C VAL A 41 4.86 3.16 17.23
N LYS A 42 4.01 3.93 16.56
CA LYS A 42 4.31 4.54 15.26
C LYS A 42 4.74 5.99 15.45
N PHE A 43 5.79 6.39 14.76
CA PHE A 43 6.27 7.76 14.69
C PHE A 43 6.47 8.15 13.22
N THR A 44 6.09 9.37 12.89
CA THR A 44 6.38 9.98 11.58
C THR A 44 7.13 11.28 11.84
N LEU A 45 8.23 11.47 11.13
CA LEU A 45 9.03 12.69 11.15
C LEU A 45 9.15 13.19 9.71
N SER A 46 9.02 14.49 9.53
CA SER A 46 9.33 15.18 8.27
C SER A 46 10.43 16.19 8.55
N ARG A 47 11.65 15.90 8.11
CA ARG A 47 12.88 16.59 8.51
C ARG A 47 13.58 17.18 7.30
N LEU A 48 14.16 18.37 7.43
CA LEU A 48 14.92 18.96 6.33
C LEU A 48 16.15 18.09 6.03
N LYS A 49 16.47 17.93 4.75
CA LYS A 49 17.67 17.20 4.29
C LYS A 49 18.96 17.81 4.86
N THR A 50 18.98 19.14 4.95
CA THR A 50 20.13 19.96 5.32
C THR A 50 20.24 20.27 6.82
N GLU A 51 19.23 19.94 7.63
CA GLU A 51 19.33 20.14 9.08
C GLU A 51 20.21 19.04 9.72
N GLU A 52 20.87 19.38 10.82
CA GLU A 52 21.69 18.44 11.59
C GLU A 52 20.87 17.26 12.12
N LEU A 53 21.45 16.06 12.06
CA LEU A 53 20.89 14.81 12.56
C LEU A 53 20.46 14.92 14.02
N LYS A 54 21.20 15.70 14.83
CA LYS A 54 20.87 16.01 16.23
C LYS A 54 19.39 16.36 16.42
N LEU A 55 18.87 17.25 15.59
CA LEU A 55 17.50 17.74 15.71
C LEU A 55 16.48 16.62 15.43
N ALA A 56 16.80 15.71 14.49
CA ALA A 56 15.97 14.54 14.19
C ALA A 56 15.95 13.56 15.38
N ILE A 57 17.12 13.27 15.94
CA ILE A 57 17.29 12.39 17.11
C ILE A 57 16.59 12.96 18.34
N ASP A 58 16.78 14.24 18.66
CA ASP A 58 16.18 14.87 19.84
C ASP A 58 14.65 14.87 19.76
N ARG A 59 14.09 15.05 18.56
CA ARG A 59 12.65 14.93 18.36
C ARG A 59 12.16 13.50 18.55
N LEU A 60 12.92 12.50 18.10
CA LEU A 60 12.58 11.10 18.33
C LEU A 60 12.62 10.77 19.82
N ARG A 61 13.67 11.20 20.55
CA ARG A 61 13.76 11.08 22.02
C ARG A 61 12.54 11.68 22.72
N LEU A 62 12.19 12.92 22.39
CA LEU A 62 11.00 13.60 22.93
C LEU A 62 9.71 12.81 22.69
N ASN A 63 9.55 12.22 21.51
CA ASN A 63 8.38 11.44 21.16
C ASN A 63 8.30 10.11 21.93
N LEU A 64 9.44 9.45 22.17
CA LEU A 64 9.53 8.22 22.96
C LEU A 64 9.23 8.50 24.45
N ASN A 65 9.82 9.54 25.04
CA ASN A 65 9.62 9.89 26.46
C ASN A 65 8.17 10.29 26.75
N LYS A 66 7.52 11.02 25.83
CA LYS A 66 6.08 11.33 25.93
C LYS A 66 5.20 10.09 25.97
N LYS A 67 5.62 8.99 25.36
CA LYS A 67 4.86 7.73 25.34
C LYS A 67 5.15 6.88 26.59
N GLN A 68 6.36 6.92 27.13
CA GLN A 68 6.70 6.28 28.40
C GLN A 68 5.94 6.93 29.57
N SER A 69 6.03 8.26 29.74
CA SER A 69 5.36 9.00 30.82
C SER A 69 3.83 8.81 30.87
N LYS A 70 3.19 8.63 29.71
CA LYS A 70 1.75 8.31 29.63
C LYS A 70 1.40 6.90 30.14
N LYS A 71 2.32 5.92 30.02
CA LYS A 71 2.12 4.56 30.57
C LYS A 71 2.36 4.51 32.08
N SER A 72 3.33 5.27 32.60
CA SER A 72 3.59 5.41 34.04
C SER A 72 2.35 5.95 34.78
N LYS A 73 1.69 6.99 34.23
CA LYS A 73 0.46 7.56 34.81
C LYS A 73 -0.75 6.60 34.80
N LYS A 74 -0.77 5.61 33.89
CA LYS A 74 -1.85 4.61 33.82
C LYS A 74 -1.66 3.49 34.85
N LYS A 75 -0.41 3.19 35.25
CA LYS A 75 -0.11 2.28 36.38
C LYS A 75 -0.41 2.91 37.74
N VAL A 76 -0.19 4.22 37.90
CA VAL A 76 -0.47 4.93 39.16
C VAL A 76 -1.97 5.07 39.46
N LYS A 77 -2.84 5.01 38.45
CA LYS A 77 -4.31 5.08 38.67
C LYS A 77 -4.94 3.81 39.25
N THR A 78 -4.19 2.72 39.43
CA THR A 78 -4.68 1.45 40.01
C THR A 78 -4.13 1.18 41.42
N GLN A 79 -3.34 2.09 41.99
CA GLN A 79 -2.93 2.02 43.39
C GLN A 79 -3.23 3.36 44.05
N SER A 80 -4.26 3.36 44.88
CA SER A 80 -4.75 4.49 45.65
C SER A 80 -3.74 4.96 46.69
N ALA A 81 -3.65 6.29 46.78
CA ALA A 81 -3.52 7.16 47.96
C ALA A 81 -2.38 6.94 48.98
N GLU A 82 -1.79 8.09 49.36
CA GLU A 82 -0.91 8.34 50.51
C GLU A 82 0.56 7.93 50.39
N THR A 83 1.41 8.89 50.02
CA THR A 83 2.22 9.67 50.99
C THR A 83 3.26 10.49 50.23
N LEU A 84 3.28 11.81 50.47
CA LEU A 84 4.30 12.74 49.99
C LEU A 84 5.68 12.38 50.58
N LYS A 85 6.71 12.33 49.73
CA LYS A 85 8.05 12.84 50.06
C LYS A 85 8.90 13.02 48.81
N THR A 86 9.57 14.16 48.82
CA THR A 86 10.62 14.66 47.94
C THR A 86 11.55 13.53 47.48
N LYS A 87 11.59 13.31 46.17
CA LYS A 87 12.71 12.65 45.50
C LYS A 87 13.25 13.60 44.45
N GLU A 88 14.49 13.98 44.71
CA GLU A 88 15.42 14.64 43.82
C GLU A 88 15.47 13.91 42.47
N VAL A 89 15.82 14.68 41.44
CA VAL A 89 16.00 14.31 40.04
C VAL A 89 16.50 12.88 39.88
N GLU A 90 15.58 11.92 39.76
CA GLU A 90 15.91 10.56 39.34
C GLU A 90 16.22 10.64 37.86
N ASP A 91 17.49 10.43 37.54
CA ASP A 91 18.08 10.19 36.24
C ASP A 91 17.04 9.60 35.27
N GLU A 92 16.44 10.46 34.42
CA GLU A 92 15.62 9.98 33.31
C GLU A 92 16.58 9.21 32.43
N SER A 93 16.62 7.88 32.59
CA SER A 93 17.38 6.97 31.74
C SER A 93 16.90 7.14 30.29
N PHE A 94 17.50 8.13 29.60
CA PHE A 94 17.20 8.43 28.22
C PHE A 94 17.56 7.20 27.41
N ILE A 95 16.60 6.67 26.65
CA ILE A 95 16.87 5.60 25.71
C ILE A 95 17.93 6.13 24.72
N PRO A 96 19.11 5.50 24.63
CA PRO A 96 20.13 5.89 23.67
C PRO A 96 19.58 5.77 22.24
N ILE A 97 19.79 6.79 21.42
CA ILE A 97 19.40 6.79 20.01
C ILE A 97 20.61 7.22 19.20
N GLU A 98 21.01 6.36 18.27
CA GLU A 98 22.20 6.51 17.43
C GLU A 98 21.87 6.03 16.02
N ILE A 99 22.50 6.63 15.00
CA ILE A 99 22.52 6.07 13.65
C ILE A 99 23.92 5.51 13.40
N LEU A 100 23.97 4.28 12.90
CA LEU A 100 25.21 3.62 12.51
C LEU A 100 25.25 3.48 10.99
N HIS A 101 26.40 3.75 10.40
CA HIS A 101 26.67 3.48 8.99
C HIS A 101 28.00 2.72 8.90
N ASN A 102 28.00 1.57 8.22
CA ASN A 102 29.15 0.66 8.15
C ASN A 102 29.76 0.28 9.51
N GLY A 103 28.91 0.17 10.55
CA GLY A 103 29.32 -0.18 11.91
C GLY A 103 29.81 0.98 12.79
N THR A 104 29.95 2.19 12.23
CA THR A 104 30.39 3.39 12.95
C THR A 104 29.19 4.25 13.34
N VAL A 105 29.16 4.73 14.58
CA VAL A 105 28.17 5.72 15.03
C VAL A 105 28.45 7.06 14.35
N LEU A 106 27.44 7.63 13.70
CA LEU A 106 27.56 8.92 13.03
C LEU A 106 27.55 10.08 14.04
N ASP A 107 28.34 11.10 13.75
CA ASP A 107 28.30 12.37 14.49
C ASP A 107 26.93 13.05 14.29
N GLN A 108 26.40 13.65 15.35
CA GLN A 108 25.09 14.31 15.31
C GLN A 108 25.10 15.63 14.52
N THR A 109 26.26 16.18 14.17
CA THR A 109 26.39 17.35 13.26
C THR A 109 26.27 16.98 11.79
N VAL A 110 26.30 15.69 11.44
CA VAL A 110 26.03 15.24 10.06
C VAL A 110 24.61 15.62 9.68
N VAL A 111 24.40 16.07 8.44
CA VAL A 111 23.06 16.44 7.95
C VAL A 111 22.20 15.20 7.70
N ASN A 112 20.88 15.33 7.82
CA ASN A 112 19.96 14.19 7.68
C ASN A 112 20.10 13.42 6.35
N GLU A 113 20.35 14.11 5.23
CA GLU A 113 20.50 13.46 3.92
C GLU A 113 21.67 12.47 3.86
N LEU A 114 22.74 12.74 4.61
CA LEU A 114 23.91 11.85 4.70
C LEU A 114 23.77 10.81 5.81
N ALA A 115 22.90 11.06 6.80
CA ALA A 115 22.70 10.16 7.92
C ALA A 115 21.67 9.06 7.64
N TRP A 116 20.55 9.40 7.01
CA TRP A 116 19.44 8.49 6.74
C TRP A 116 19.56 7.87 5.34
N VAL A 117 20.59 7.05 5.14
CA VAL A 117 20.93 6.45 3.84
C VAL A 117 20.65 4.95 3.81
N ASP A 118 20.72 4.36 2.61
CA ASP A 118 20.64 2.90 2.43
C ASP A 118 21.77 2.18 3.18
N GLY A 119 21.47 1.02 3.78
CA GLY A 119 22.40 0.25 4.60
C GLY A 119 22.69 0.80 6.00
N ALA A 120 22.21 2.00 6.34
CA ALA A 120 22.32 2.54 7.70
C ALA A 120 21.40 1.81 8.70
N LEU A 121 21.76 1.84 9.98
CA LEU A 121 21.03 1.23 11.09
C LEU A 121 20.61 2.31 12.07
N LEU A 122 19.34 2.33 12.46
CA LEU A 122 18.89 3.06 13.64
C LEU A 122 19.05 2.15 14.86
N LYS A 123 19.82 2.60 15.85
CA LYS A 123 19.94 1.93 17.15
C LYS A 123 19.10 2.67 18.18
N VAL A 124 18.20 1.95 18.84
CA VAL A 124 17.33 2.45 19.92
C VAL A 124 17.52 1.54 21.13
N GLY A 125 18.27 2.01 22.13
CA GLY A 125 18.80 1.16 23.20
C GLY A 125 19.71 0.08 22.62
N ASP A 126 19.35 -1.18 22.85
CA ASP A 126 20.09 -2.34 22.34
C ASP A 126 19.56 -2.86 21.00
N GLU A 127 18.38 -2.40 20.55
CA GLU A 127 17.81 -2.85 19.27
C GLU A 127 18.47 -2.09 18.11
N LYS A 128 18.99 -2.83 17.12
CA LYS A 128 19.48 -2.29 15.85
C LYS A 128 18.46 -2.60 14.76
N ILE A 129 17.99 -1.57 14.07
CA ILE A 129 16.94 -1.64 13.06
C ILE A 129 17.50 -1.14 11.74
N LEU A 130 17.46 -1.97 10.69
CA LEU A 130 17.88 -1.58 9.34
C LEU A 130 16.96 -0.49 8.78
N ILE A 131 17.57 0.57 8.26
CA ILE A 131 16.85 1.64 7.58
C ILE A 131 16.47 1.17 6.19
N SER A 132 15.17 1.11 5.91
CA SER A 132 14.62 0.83 4.57
C SER A 132 14.54 2.15 3.79
N PHE A 133 15.58 2.47 3.03
CA PHE A 133 15.70 3.73 2.29
C PHE A 133 15.13 3.61 0.88
N ASN A 134 14.22 4.52 0.51
CA ASN A 134 13.59 4.58 -0.81
C ASN A 134 13.13 3.20 -1.32
N THR A 135 12.55 2.40 -0.43
CA THR A 135 12.06 1.08 -0.78
C THR A 135 10.86 1.22 -1.72
N PRO A 136 10.74 0.36 -2.75
CA PRO A 136 9.56 0.31 -3.62
C PRO A 136 8.28 0.31 -2.80
N CYS A 137 7.36 1.20 -3.11
CA CYS A 137 6.07 1.29 -2.44
C CYS A 137 4.95 1.31 -3.47
N VAL A 138 3.81 0.75 -3.10
CA VAL A 138 2.59 0.80 -3.89
C VAL A 138 1.42 1.14 -2.98
N GLN A 139 0.51 1.94 -3.50
CA GLN A 139 -0.82 2.15 -2.94
C GLN A 139 -1.82 1.73 -4.01
N LEU A 140 -2.58 0.68 -3.70
CA LEU A 140 -3.62 0.16 -4.61
C LEU A 140 -4.90 0.98 -4.47
N ASP A 141 -5.52 1.28 -5.61
CA ASP A 141 -6.85 1.85 -5.66
C ASP A 141 -7.90 0.81 -5.25
N LYS A 142 -9.07 1.30 -4.85
CA LYS A 142 -10.22 0.41 -4.62
C LYS A 142 -10.61 -0.25 -5.94
N LEU A 143 -10.95 -1.54 -5.87
CA LEU A 143 -11.54 -2.24 -7.00
C LEU A 143 -12.89 -1.60 -7.40
N PRO A 144 -13.28 -1.68 -8.69
CA PRO A 144 -14.49 -1.05 -9.19
C PRO A 144 -15.76 -1.43 -8.42
N ALA A 145 -16.73 -0.52 -8.39
CA ALA A 145 -18.01 -0.75 -7.70
C ALA A 145 -18.95 -1.70 -8.45
N THR A 146 -18.61 -2.09 -9.68
CA THR A 146 -19.24 -3.16 -10.45
C THR A 146 -18.14 -4.06 -11.00
N ILE A 147 -18.31 -5.38 -10.98
CA ILE A 147 -17.37 -6.32 -11.60
C ILE A 147 -18.18 -7.27 -12.48
N LEU A 148 -17.81 -7.37 -13.75
CA LEU A 148 -18.54 -8.15 -14.75
C LEU A 148 -17.73 -9.37 -15.19
N GLU A 149 -18.38 -10.53 -15.20
CA GLU A 149 -17.86 -11.72 -15.88
C GLU A 149 -17.44 -11.39 -17.33
N GLY A 150 -16.27 -11.91 -17.73
CA GLY A 150 -15.74 -11.74 -19.08
C GLY A 150 -15.20 -10.35 -19.39
N CYS A 151 -15.18 -9.41 -18.44
CA CYS A 151 -14.56 -8.09 -18.61
C CYS A 151 -13.28 -7.99 -17.77
N PRO A 152 -12.14 -7.53 -18.34
CA PRO A 152 -10.87 -7.49 -17.63
C PRO A 152 -10.86 -6.39 -16.55
N LEU A 153 -10.25 -6.74 -15.41
CA LEU A 153 -9.84 -5.82 -14.35
C LEU A 153 -8.35 -5.55 -14.48
N PHE A 154 -7.95 -4.29 -14.31
CA PHE A 154 -6.56 -3.85 -14.26
C PHE A 154 -6.27 -3.21 -12.90
N PRO A 155 -5.05 -3.33 -12.38
CA PRO A 155 -4.69 -2.72 -11.11
C PRO A 155 -4.65 -1.20 -11.27
N GLY A 156 -5.43 -0.48 -10.46
CA GLY A 156 -5.17 0.94 -10.19
C GLY A 156 -4.11 1.02 -9.10
N ALA A 157 -2.97 1.65 -9.38
CA ALA A 157 -1.85 1.69 -8.46
C ALA A 157 -1.08 3.00 -8.57
N GLN A 158 -0.80 3.61 -7.42
CA GLN A 158 0.19 4.68 -7.30
C GLN A 158 1.47 4.06 -6.75
N VAL A 159 2.61 4.33 -7.38
CA VAL A 159 3.89 3.72 -7.02
C VAL A 159 4.94 4.78 -6.71
N ASP A 160 5.77 4.51 -5.69
CA ASP A 160 6.95 5.32 -5.37
C ASP A 160 8.19 4.45 -5.44
N PHE A 161 9.30 5.01 -5.95
CA PHE A 161 10.61 4.35 -6.02
C PHE A 161 10.61 3.03 -6.81
N THR A 162 9.66 2.88 -7.73
CA THR A 162 9.48 1.78 -8.68
C THR A 162 8.62 2.27 -9.85
N THR A 163 8.40 1.39 -10.83
CA THR A 163 7.48 1.58 -11.95
C THR A 163 6.47 0.42 -11.97
N GLN A 164 5.30 0.63 -12.58
CA GLN A 164 4.22 -0.36 -12.55
C GLN A 164 4.62 -1.70 -13.20
N ASP A 165 5.48 -1.68 -14.23
CA ASP A 165 6.04 -2.87 -14.89
C ASP A 165 7.00 -3.68 -14.02
N GLN A 166 7.51 -3.09 -12.92
CA GLN A 166 8.34 -3.80 -11.94
C GLN A 166 7.51 -4.32 -10.76
N CYS A 167 6.21 -4.04 -10.71
CA CYS A 167 5.32 -4.60 -9.71
C CYS A 167 4.86 -6.01 -10.11
N GLN A 168 4.66 -6.87 -9.11
CA GLN A 168 4.01 -8.17 -9.31
C GLN A 168 2.59 -8.12 -8.76
N PHE A 169 1.61 -8.33 -9.64
CA PHE A 169 0.19 -8.34 -9.29
C PHE A 169 -0.34 -9.77 -9.17
N PHE A 170 -1.16 -9.99 -8.14
CA PHE A 170 -1.74 -11.28 -7.81
C PHE A 170 -3.25 -11.15 -7.63
N TRP A 171 -3.99 -12.04 -8.26
CA TRP A 171 -5.45 -11.99 -8.29
C TRP A 171 -6.06 -13.30 -7.79
N LYS A 172 -7.21 -13.19 -7.09
CA LYS A 172 -7.96 -14.37 -6.66
C LYS A 172 -9.43 -14.04 -6.47
N ALA A 173 -10.32 -14.86 -7.01
CA ALA A 173 -11.73 -14.85 -6.65
C ALA A 173 -11.97 -15.73 -5.41
N PHE A 174 -12.81 -15.29 -4.48
CA PHE A 174 -13.08 -15.98 -3.21
C PHE A 174 -14.54 -15.84 -2.76
N ASP A 175 -15.00 -16.78 -1.94
CA ASP A 175 -16.38 -16.80 -1.45
C ASP A 175 -16.64 -15.69 -0.42
N LYS A 176 -17.86 -15.15 -0.39
CA LYS A 176 -18.27 -14.10 0.57
C LYS A 176 -17.92 -14.41 2.03
N LYS A 177 -18.01 -15.68 2.43
CA LYS A 177 -17.70 -16.14 3.81
C LYS A 177 -16.26 -15.85 4.24
N ASP A 178 -15.33 -15.73 3.30
CA ASP A 178 -13.91 -15.53 3.57
C ASP A 178 -13.51 -14.04 3.64
N ILE A 179 -14.44 -13.12 3.39
CA ILE A 179 -14.14 -11.68 3.29
C ILE A 179 -13.53 -11.11 4.58
N ASP A 180 -14.07 -11.48 5.75
CA ASP A 180 -13.58 -10.97 7.03
C ASP A 180 -12.21 -11.55 7.38
N LYS A 181 -11.98 -12.82 7.02
CA LYS A 181 -10.67 -13.47 7.17
C LYS A 181 -9.62 -12.75 6.33
N ILE A 182 -9.93 -12.46 5.06
CA ILE A 182 -9.00 -11.79 4.14
C ILE A 182 -8.76 -10.34 4.59
N LYS A 183 -9.81 -9.59 4.95
CA LYS A 183 -9.65 -8.23 5.52
C LYS A 183 -8.78 -8.24 6.78
N MET A 184 -8.93 -9.25 7.64
CA MET A 184 -8.06 -9.41 8.80
C MET A 184 -6.60 -9.67 8.38
N GLN A 185 -6.36 -10.53 7.40
CA GLN A 185 -5.02 -10.78 6.86
C GLN A 185 -4.38 -9.53 6.26
N ILE A 186 -5.14 -8.73 5.50
CA ILE A 186 -4.68 -7.43 4.96
C ILE A 186 -4.29 -6.50 6.12
N SER A 187 -5.16 -6.35 7.12
CA SER A 187 -4.89 -5.47 8.27
C SER A 187 -3.68 -5.87 9.10
N ARG A 188 -3.31 -7.16 9.06
CA ARG A 188 -2.16 -7.73 9.77
C ARG A 188 -0.93 -7.92 8.89
N GLU A 189 -1.03 -7.57 7.60
CA GLU A 189 0.06 -7.72 6.64
C GLU A 189 0.50 -9.20 6.48
N THR A 190 -0.46 -10.12 6.57
CA THR A 190 -0.25 -11.57 6.48
C THR A 190 -1.10 -12.19 5.37
N VAL A 191 -1.28 -11.45 4.26
CA VAL A 191 -2.03 -11.93 3.10
C VAL A 191 -1.31 -13.14 2.52
N ASP A 192 -2.06 -14.22 2.35
CA ASP A 192 -1.58 -15.44 1.74
C ASP A 192 -1.81 -15.39 0.23
N LEU A 193 -0.76 -15.61 -0.54
CA LEU A 193 -0.79 -15.62 -2.00
C LEU A 193 -1.05 -17.01 -2.58
N GLU A 194 -1.24 -18.04 -1.74
CA GLU A 194 -1.57 -19.38 -2.20
C GLU A 194 -2.87 -19.40 -3.03
N GLY A 195 -2.80 -20.01 -4.21
CA GLY A 195 -3.92 -20.08 -5.16
C GLY A 195 -4.28 -18.75 -5.82
N THR A 196 -3.43 -17.73 -5.73
CA THR A 196 -3.54 -16.54 -6.56
C THR A 196 -2.95 -16.77 -7.96
N ILE A 197 -3.40 -16.00 -8.93
CA ILE A 197 -2.86 -15.95 -10.29
C ILE A 197 -2.00 -14.69 -10.39
N GLN A 198 -0.72 -14.84 -10.72
CA GLN A 198 0.16 -13.70 -11.00
C GLN A 198 -0.10 -13.20 -12.43
N SER A 199 -0.60 -11.97 -12.59
CA SER A 199 -0.97 -11.39 -13.88
C SER A 199 -1.25 -9.88 -13.76
N ASP A 200 -0.95 -9.11 -14.81
CA ASP A 200 -1.25 -7.67 -14.87
C ASP A 200 -2.73 -7.36 -15.03
N SER A 201 -3.56 -8.38 -15.28
CA SER A 201 -5.01 -8.25 -15.35
C SER A 201 -5.71 -9.51 -14.89
N PHE A 202 -6.97 -9.37 -14.51
CA PHE A 202 -7.84 -10.48 -14.13
C PHE A 202 -9.19 -10.37 -14.83
N THR A 203 -9.55 -11.38 -15.61
CA THR A 203 -10.87 -11.46 -16.26
C THR A 203 -11.71 -12.51 -15.56
N PRO A 204 -12.72 -12.12 -14.76
CA PRO A 204 -13.57 -13.08 -14.04
C PRO A 204 -14.27 -14.04 -15.01
N GLN A 205 -14.34 -15.31 -14.65
CA GLN A 205 -14.97 -16.37 -15.44
C GLN A 205 -16.35 -16.73 -14.86
N SER A 206 -17.10 -17.60 -15.55
CA SER A 206 -18.46 -17.99 -15.12
C SER A 206 -18.52 -18.60 -13.72
N ASN A 207 -17.46 -19.31 -13.30
CA ASN A 207 -17.32 -19.88 -11.96
C ASN A 207 -16.96 -18.86 -10.87
N ASP A 208 -16.70 -17.60 -11.24
CA ASP A 208 -16.42 -16.50 -10.32
C ASP A 208 -17.66 -15.66 -10.03
N VAL A 209 -18.76 -15.84 -10.77
CA VAL A 209 -20.02 -15.13 -10.52
C VAL A 209 -20.50 -15.40 -9.09
N GLY A 210 -20.80 -14.33 -8.35
CA GLY A 210 -21.15 -14.36 -6.93
C GLY A 210 -19.96 -14.32 -5.96
N LYS A 211 -18.72 -14.47 -6.44
CA LYS A 211 -17.50 -14.35 -5.64
C LYS A 211 -16.98 -12.91 -5.59
N TYR A 212 -16.10 -12.65 -4.63
CA TYR A 212 -15.40 -11.38 -4.46
C TYR A 212 -13.98 -11.51 -4.98
N VAL A 213 -13.31 -10.39 -5.27
CA VAL A 213 -11.98 -10.37 -5.88
C VAL A 213 -10.97 -9.77 -4.91
N LEU A 214 -9.84 -10.45 -4.76
CA LEU A 214 -8.62 -9.96 -4.11
C LEU A 214 -7.65 -9.51 -5.21
N LEU A 215 -7.08 -8.32 -5.02
CA LEU A 215 -5.90 -7.84 -5.74
C LEU A 215 -4.80 -7.61 -4.70
N ALA A 216 -3.65 -8.24 -4.90
CA ALA A 216 -2.44 -7.97 -4.13
C ALA A 216 -1.29 -7.53 -5.06
N CYS A 217 -0.37 -6.74 -4.54
CA CYS A 217 0.77 -6.22 -5.26
C CYS A 217 2.03 -6.30 -4.40
N ILE A 218 3.12 -6.80 -4.98
CA ILE A 218 4.47 -6.69 -4.43
C ILE A 218 5.26 -5.75 -5.34
N PRO A 219 5.52 -4.50 -4.93
CA PRO A 219 6.34 -3.58 -5.71
C PRO A 219 7.81 -4.01 -5.65
N GLN A 220 8.56 -3.86 -6.74
CA GLN A 220 9.98 -4.25 -6.80
C GLN A 220 10.81 -3.18 -7.48
N ARG A 221 12.10 -3.12 -7.18
CA ARG A 221 13.07 -2.32 -7.95
C ARG A 221 14.19 -3.22 -8.39
N GLY A 222 14.25 -3.49 -9.69
CA GLY A 222 15.08 -4.56 -10.23
C GLY A 222 14.71 -5.93 -9.63
N HIS A 223 15.65 -6.87 -9.63
CA HIS A 223 15.36 -8.25 -9.20
C HIS A 223 15.51 -8.51 -7.70
N THR A 224 16.14 -7.61 -6.95
CA THR A 224 16.59 -7.89 -5.57
C THR A 224 15.84 -7.12 -4.51
N VAL A 225 15.35 -5.91 -4.80
CA VAL A 225 14.70 -5.05 -3.80
C VAL A 225 13.18 -5.20 -3.93
N LYS A 226 12.55 -5.80 -2.91
CA LYS A 226 11.09 -5.90 -2.81
C LYS A 226 10.57 -4.94 -1.75
N GLY A 227 9.46 -4.30 -2.07
CA GLY A 227 8.68 -3.56 -1.10
C GLY A 227 7.69 -4.43 -0.35
N LYS A 228 6.92 -3.77 0.50
CA LYS A 228 5.86 -4.41 1.28
C LYS A 228 4.68 -4.79 0.38
N LEU A 229 4.10 -5.95 0.65
CA LEU A 229 2.86 -6.40 -0.01
C LEU A 229 1.69 -5.49 0.39
N GLU A 230 1.02 -4.96 -0.63
CA GLU A 230 -0.24 -4.22 -0.48
C GLU A 230 -1.38 -5.06 -1.07
N ALA A 231 -2.58 -4.98 -0.50
CA ALA A 231 -3.71 -5.72 -1.01
C ALA A 231 -5.06 -5.04 -0.74
N VAL A 232 -5.99 -5.22 -1.67
CA VAL A 232 -7.37 -4.71 -1.61
C VAL A 232 -8.35 -5.81 -2.01
N VAL A 233 -9.56 -5.73 -1.47
CA VAL A 233 -10.67 -6.63 -1.86
C VAL A 233 -11.82 -5.83 -2.43
N SER A 234 -12.59 -6.45 -3.33
CA SER A 234 -13.80 -5.86 -3.86
C SER A 234 -14.86 -5.71 -2.76
N ASN A 235 -15.67 -4.66 -2.86
CA ASN A 235 -16.84 -4.49 -2.00
C ASN A 235 -18.10 -5.13 -2.59
N VAL A 236 -18.03 -5.54 -3.85
CA VAL A 236 -19.11 -6.18 -4.60
C VAL A 236 -18.66 -7.54 -5.12
N ALA A 237 -19.64 -8.42 -5.34
CA ALA A 237 -19.42 -9.68 -6.01
C ALA A 237 -19.33 -9.50 -7.54
N VAL A 238 -18.64 -10.42 -8.21
CA VAL A 238 -18.70 -10.56 -9.67
C VAL A 238 -20.14 -10.84 -10.07
N THR A 239 -20.64 -10.07 -11.02
CA THR A 239 -21.96 -10.23 -11.61
C THR A 239 -21.86 -10.82 -13.00
N LYS A 240 -22.97 -11.37 -13.50
CA LYS A 240 -23.04 -11.90 -14.85
C LYS A 240 -22.76 -10.79 -15.86
N GLY A 241 -21.91 -11.08 -16.83
CA GLY A 241 -21.58 -10.14 -17.90
C GLY A 241 -22.75 -9.91 -18.86
N PRO A 242 -22.64 -8.96 -19.80
CA PRO A 242 -23.67 -8.66 -20.80
C PRO A 242 -23.95 -9.81 -21.79
N GLY A 243 -23.19 -10.90 -21.73
CA GLY A 243 -23.14 -11.89 -22.80
C GLY A 243 -22.39 -11.33 -24.01
N PHE A 244 -22.90 -11.58 -25.21
CA PHE A 244 -22.26 -11.16 -26.45
C PHE A 244 -22.26 -9.64 -26.61
N CYS A 245 -21.09 -9.06 -26.88
CA CYS A 245 -20.94 -7.64 -27.18
C CYS A 245 -20.61 -7.43 -28.67
N PRO A 246 -21.17 -6.41 -29.35
CA PRO A 246 -20.92 -6.18 -30.79
C PRO A 246 -19.44 -6.10 -31.18
N PHE A 247 -18.61 -5.52 -30.30
CA PHE A 247 -17.17 -5.40 -30.53
C PHE A 247 -16.43 -6.75 -30.59
N GLU A 248 -17.00 -7.83 -30.07
CA GLU A 248 -16.36 -9.15 -30.10
C GLU A 248 -16.26 -9.69 -31.54
N THR A 249 -17.16 -9.28 -32.44
CA THR A 249 -17.00 -9.54 -33.88
C THR A 249 -15.79 -8.83 -34.44
N ARG A 250 -15.53 -7.59 -34.01
CA ARG A 250 -14.36 -6.79 -34.42
C ARG A 250 -13.06 -7.37 -33.85
N HIS A 251 -13.11 -7.90 -32.63
CA HIS A 251 -11.97 -8.56 -31.99
C HIS A 251 -11.46 -9.78 -32.77
N LYS A 252 -12.34 -10.45 -33.53
CA LYS A 252 -11.93 -11.53 -34.42
C LYS A 252 -10.94 -11.07 -35.50
N GLN A 253 -10.95 -9.77 -35.86
CA GLN A 253 -10.08 -9.14 -36.84
C GLN A 253 -8.84 -8.49 -36.23
N THR A 254 -8.80 -8.30 -34.90
CA THR A 254 -7.72 -7.60 -34.19
C THR A 254 -6.97 -8.52 -33.22
N LYS A 255 -6.90 -9.83 -33.53
CA LYS A 255 -6.33 -10.84 -32.62
C LYS A 255 -4.83 -10.73 -32.40
N SER A 256 -4.10 -10.13 -33.32
CA SER A 256 -2.65 -9.98 -33.26
C SER A 256 -2.27 -8.51 -33.35
N TYR A 257 -1.04 -8.23 -32.94
CA TYR A 257 -0.37 -6.97 -33.22
C TYR A 257 -0.30 -6.73 -34.72
N SER A 258 -0.19 -5.45 -35.06
CA SER A 258 0.15 -5.02 -36.41
C SER A 258 1.55 -5.53 -36.75
N GLU A 259 1.77 -5.91 -37.99
CA GLU A 259 3.08 -6.36 -38.47
C GLU A 259 4.12 -5.23 -38.38
N SER A 260 5.40 -5.59 -38.37
CA SER A 260 6.49 -4.61 -38.38
C SER A 260 6.34 -3.64 -39.56
N GLY A 261 6.45 -2.34 -39.29
CA GLY A 261 6.23 -1.29 -40.29
C GLY A 261 4.77 -0.88 -40.49
N SER A 262 3.82 -1.44 -39.74
CA SER A 262 2.41 -1.05 -39.76
C SER A 262 1.91 -0.62 -38.38
N PHE A 263 0.84 0.17 -38.34
CA PHE A 263 0.20 0.61 -37.11
C PHE A 263 -1.33 0.51 -37.22
N ARG A 264 -1.98 0.27 -36.08
CA ARG A 264 -3.45 0.22 -35.97
C ARG A 264 -3.94 1.51 -35.34
N VAL A 265 -4.97 2.09 -35.93
CA VAL A 265 -5.59 3.33 -35.44
C VAL A 265 -6.99 3.02 -34.92
N LEU A 266 -7.30 3.54 -33.72
CA LEU A 266 -8.64 3.57 -33.17
C LEU A 266 -9.05 5.03 -32.96
N THR A 267 -10.20 5.42 -33.49
CA THR A 267 -10.84 6.69 -33.18
C THR A 267 -12.17 6.40 -32.51
N TYR A 268 -12.38 6.87 -31.28
CA TYR A 268 -13.58 6.51 -30.52
C TYR A 268 -14.07 7.65 -29.63
N ASN A 269 -15.33 8.04 -29.78
CA ASN A 269 -16.02 8.89 -28.82
C ASN A 269 -16.63 8.02 -27.72
N LEU A 270 -16.08 8.11 -26.51
CA LEU A 270 -16.41 7.22 -25.39
C LEU A 270 -17.68 7.61 -24.62
N LEU A 271 -18.34 8.71 -25.00
CA LEU A 271 -19.47 9.32 -24.27
C LEU A 271 -19.11 9.65 -22.81
N ALA A 272 -18.71 10.90 -22.59
CA ALA A 272 -18.35 11.38 -21.25
C ALA A 272 -19.54 11.27 -20.28
N GLU A 273 -19.25 10.88 -19.04
CA GLU A 273 -20.27 10.65 -17.99
C GLU A 273 -21.18 11.86 -17.77
N VAL A 274 -20.61 13.07 -17.80
CA VAL A 274 -21.35 14.34 -17.65
C VAL A 274 -22.46 14.53 -18.70
N TYR A 275 -22.40 13.85 -19.84
CA TYR A 275 -23.42 13.88 -20.88
C TYR A 275 -24.38 12.68 -20.84
N SER A 276 -24.05 11.62 -20.10
CA SER A 276 -24.92 10.45 -19.92
C SER A 276 -25.69 10.45 -18.59
N ASP A 277 -25.20 11.16 -17.58
CA ASP A 277 -25.71 11.10 -16.20
C ASP A 277 -26.70 12.24 -15.83
N THR A 278 -27.35 12.85 -16.81
CA THR A 278 -28.44 13.82 -16.56
C THR A 278 -29.80 13.16 -16.74
N ASP A 279 -30.82 13.63 -16.01
CA ASP A 279 -32.20 13.17 -16.18
C ASP A 279 -32.65 13.37 -17.63
N PHE A 280 -32.33 14.52 -18.23
CA PHE A 280 -32.61 14.78 -19.65
C PHE A 280 -32.00 13.72 -20.57
N SER A 281 -30.72 13.38 -20.36
CA SER A 281 -30.04 12.35 -21.16
C SER A 281 -30.69 10.99 -21.01
N ARG A 282 -31.03 10.58 -19.79
CA ARG A 282 -31.69 9.31 -19.50
C ARG A 282 -33.09 9.25 -20.11
N ASP A 283 -33.88 10.31 -19.99
CA ASP A 283 -35.30 10.32 -20.34
C ASP A 283 -35.56 10.63 -21.82
N HIS A 284 -34.62 11.30 -22.50
CA HIS A 284 -34.82 11.75 -23.89
C HIS A 284 -33.77 11.22 -24.88
N LEU A 285 -32.48 11.17 -24.51
CA LEU A 285 -31.42 10.75 -25.44
C LEU A 285 -31.21 9.23 -25.44
N PHE A 286 -31.28 8.62 -24.26
CA PHE A 286 -30.95 7.22 -24.02
C PHE A 286 -32.10 6.45 -23.37
N HIS A 287 -33.35 6.88 -23.59
CA HIS A 287 -34.57 6.33 -22.96
C HIS A 287 -34.81 4.84 -23.23
N TYR A 288 -34.16 4.29 -24.26
CA TYR A 288 -34.18 2.86 -24.60
C TYR A 288 -33.13 2.04 -23.82
N CYS A 289 -32.21 2.69 -23.12
CA CYS A 289 -31.12 2.06 -22.38
C CYS A 289 -31.42 2.11 -20.88
N PRO A 290 -31.46 0.95 -20.19
CA PRO A 290 -31.61 0.92 -18.74
C PRO A 290 -30.54 1.77 -18.02
N PRO A 291 -30.91 2.58 -17.00
CA PRO A 291 -29.99 3.49 -16.34
C PRO A 291 -28.71 2.83 -15.79
N GLU A 292 -28.81 1.58 -15.31
CA GLU A 292 -27.68 0.81 -14.79
C GLU A 292 -26.56 0.60 -15.83
N PHE A 293 -26.90 0.53 -17.12
CA PHE A 293 -25.94 0.34 -18.22
C PHE A 293 -25.36 1.66 -18.74
N LEU A 294 -25.94 2.80 -18.37
CA LEU A 294 -25.41 4.13 -18.69
C LEU A 294 -24.35 4.60 -17.68
N THR A 295 -24.31 3.99 -16.50
CA THR A 295 -23.33 4.33 -15.46
C THR A 295 -21.89 4.16 -15.96
N MET A 296 -20.99 5.04 -15.50
CA MET A 296 -19.59 4.95 -15.92
C MET A 296 -18.94 3.66 -15.42
N ASP A 297 -19.30 3.19 -14.22
CA ASP A 297 -18.81 1.93 -13.66
C ASP A 297 -19.13 0.74 -14.56
N TYR A 298 -20.33 0.67 -15.13
CA TYR A 298 -20.68 -0.40 -16.07
C TYR A 298 -19.96 -0.21 -17.43
N ARG A 299 -20.08 0.97 -18.04
CA ARG A 299 -19.55 1.23 -19.39
C ARG A 299 -18.02 1.08 -19.44
N LYS A 300 -17.30 1.50 -18.40
CA LYS A 300 -15.83 1.41 -18.35
C LYS A 300 -15.33 -0.02 -18.56
N HIS A 301 -16.01 -1.03 -18.01
CA HIS A 301 -15.63 -2.43 -18.19
C HIS A 301 -15.73 -2.87 -19.65
N LEU A 302 -16.81 -2.47 -20.33
CA LEU A 302 -17.02 -2.79 -21.74
C LEU A 302 -16.04 -2.03 -22.64
N LEU A 303 -15.78 -0.76 -22.35
CA LEU A 303 -14.79 0.04 -23.07
C LEU A 303 -13.38 -0.53 -22.93
N LEU A 304 -12.98 -0.93 -21.71
CA LEU A 304 -11.69 -1.59 -21.49
C LEU A 304 -11.62 -2.93 -22.23
N LYS A 305 -12.68 -3.74 -22.16
CA LYS A 305 -12.77 -4.99 -22.92
C LYS A 305 -12.67 -4.74 -24.42
N GLU A 306 -13.30 -3.70 -24.96
CA GLU A 306 -13.29 -3.35 -26.38
C GLU A 306 -11.92 -2.88 -26.85
N ILE A 307 -11.30 -1.97 -26.09
CA ILE A 307 -10.09 -1.25 -26.49
C ILE A 307 -8.84 -2.13 -26.29
N VAL A 308 -8.75 -2.87 -25.18
CA VAL A 308 -7.55 -3.66 -24.80
C VAL A 308 -7.52 -5.03 -25.49
N ALA A 309 -8.51 -5.33 -26.34
CA ALA A 309 -8.87 -6.65 -26.83
C ALA A 309 -7.85 -7.46 -27.64
N LYS A 310 -6.58 -7.06 -27.67
CA LYS A 310 -5.40 -7.93 -27.62
C LYS A 310 -4.13 -7.10 -27.81
N ASP A 311 -3.54 -6.78 -26.68
CA ASP A 311 -2.14 -6.36 -26.49
C ASP A 311 -1.46 -7.36 -25.51
N SER A 312 -1.84 -8.65 -25.57
CA SER A 312 -1.47 -9.68 -24.57
C SER A 312 -0.39 -10.65 -25.07
N GLY A 313 0.53 -10.18 -25.91
CA GLY A 313 1.56 -11.01 -26.55
C GLY A 313 3.01 -10.71 -26.14
N ARG A 314 3.24 -9.94 -25.08
CA ARG A 314 4.54 -9.95 -24.40
C ARG A 314 4.40 -10.74 -23.11
N HIS A 315 4.99 -11.93 -23.09
CA HIS A 315 5.66 -12.59 -21.96
C HIS A 315 5.92 -14.05 -22.35
N SER A 316 6.80 -14.24 -23.33
CA SER A 316 7.51 -15.50 -23.59
C SER A 316 8.67 -15.22 -24.57
N GLU A 317 9.66 -14.48 -24.09
CA GLU A 317 11.07 -14.62 -24.48
C GLU A 317 11.93 -14.54 -23.22
#